data_AF-A0A3B9YWU3-F1
#
_entry.id   AF-A0A3B9YWU3-F1
#
_cell.length_a   1.000
_cell.length_b   1.000
_cell.length_c   1.000
_cell.angle_alpha   90.00
_cell.angle_beta   90.00
_cell.angle_gamma   90.00
#
_symmetry.space_group_name_H-M   'P 1'
#
loop_
_entity.id
_entity.type
_entity.pdbx_description
1 polymer ?
#
loop_
_entity_poly.entity_id
_entity_poly.type
_entity_poly.pdbx_seq_one_letter_code
_entity_poly.pdbx_strand_id
1 'polypeptide(L)'
;YPGDVLVTMFDIIFFWVARMMMFGTHLMQAAPFSTVVIHARVVDERGQKMSKTRGNVVDPLTLIDQFGTDAVRITLAMAAAPNKDVRMGPARVESYRNFATKIWNAARFCEMNACQRAEGFDPSQPIEAVNRWIIAEVQAAHARVTQGMEAYRFNDAAAAAYEFSWNVFCDWYLEFIKPVLTEGSEAAKAETRATAAWVLDQILLMLHPFMPYITEELWRVTGEAGPARASMLIEAQWGDYSRLAPDAAATGEMGWVMRLISEVRSVRTETNVPAAAKLRLMLKTGAQSQDAAWLARHRDLIHRLARLESSAVAESLPQSMVQIVLGQSVVGLDLGGVVDLDKERTRLRKEIDKADGELGKIDAKLNNPSFVSRAAEEVVEEQRERRDEVLEMRAKLTEALARLG
;
A
#
# COMPACT_ATOMS: atom_id res chain seq x y z
N TYR A 1 -6.31 -37.62 8.59
CA TYR A 1 -4.91 -38.04 8.77
C TYR A 1 -4.38 -38.48 7.42
N PRO A 2 -3.24 -37.96 6.95
CA PRO A 2 -2.46 -36.88 7.57
C PRO A 2 -3.23 -35.55 7.58
N GLY A 3 -2.81 -34.59 8.41
CA GLY A 3 -3.22 -33.18 8.26
C GLY A 3 -2.35 -32.47 7.22
N ASP A 4 -2.81 -31.35 6.68
CA ASP A 4 -2.03 -30.64 5.66
C ASP A 4 -0.95 -29.75 6.30
N VAL A 5 -1.33 -28.91 7.26
CA VAL A 5 -0.44 -27.87 7.82
C VAL A 5 -0.55 -27.79 9.33
N LEU A 6 0.60 -27.84 10.02
CA LEU A 6 0.72 -27.49 11.43
C LEU A 6 1.29 -26.08 11.56
N VAL A 7 0.51 -25.15 12.09
CA VAL A 7 0.96 -23.79 12.41
C VAL A 7 1.32 -23.71 13.89
N THR A 8 2.55 -23.29 14.22
CA THR A 8 2.99 -23.22 15.62
C THR A 8 4.18 -22.26 15.82
N MET A 9 4.57 -22.06 17.07
CA MET A 9 5.71 -21.21 17.46
C MET A 9 6.99 -22.03 17.65
N PHE A 10 8.14 -21.40 17.41
CA PHE A 10 9.46 -22.04 17.53
C PHE A 10 9.73 -22.66 18.92
N ASP A 11 9.23 -22.03 19.99
CA ASP A 11 9.51 -22.43 21.38
C ASP A 11 9.07 -23.87 21.73
N ILE A 12 8.11 -24.44 20.98
CA ILE A 12 7.52 -25.76 21.28
C ILE A 12 7.83 -26.82 20.23
N ILE A 13 8.80 -26.60 19.33
CA ILE A 13 9.19 -27.57 18.30
C ILE A 13 9.56 -28.94 18.91
N PHE A 14 10.42 -28.97 19.93
CA PHE A 14 10.84 -30.24 20.54
C PHE A 14 9.80 -30.86 21.47
N PHE A 15 9.04 -30.02 22.19
CA PHE A 15 8.07 -30.49 23.18
C PHE A 15 6.74 -30.92 22.56
N TRP A 16 6.41 -30.41 21.38
CA TRP A 16 5.16 -30.68 20.68
C TRP A 16 5.42 -31.30 19.30
N VAL A 17 5.99 -30.56 18.35
CA VAL A 17 6.08 -30.98 16.93
C VAL A 17 6.82 -32.30 16.79
N ALA A 18 8.00 -32.42 17.43
CA ALA A 18 8.78 -33.65 17.42
C ALA A 18 8.06 -34.82 18.09
N ARG A 19 7.30 -34.56 19.16
CA ARG A 19 6.50 -35.60 19.84
C ARG A 19 5.36 -36.10 18.96
N MET A 20 4.66 -35.20 18.25
CA MET A 20 3.65 -35.60 17.26
C MET A 20 4.26 -36.43 16.14
N MET A 21 5.42 -36.05 15.62
CA MET A 21 6.13 -36.82 14.59
C MET A 21 6.48 -38.23 15.09
N MET A 22 7.03 -38.37 16.31
CA MET A 22 7.36 -39.66 16.91
C MET A 22 6.13 -40.56 17.05
N PHE A 23 5.03 -40.04 17.61
CA PHE A 23 3.81 -40.83 17.78
C PHE A 23 3.13 -41.17 16.45
N GLY A 24 3.05 -40.22 15.52
CA GLY A 24 2.48 -40.46 14.19
C GLY A 24 3.25 -41.52 13.42
N THR A 25 4.58 -41.42 13.40
CA THR A 25 5.44 -42.40 12.73
C THR A 25 5.41 -43.77 13.40
N HIS A 26 5.33 -43.85 14.74
CA HIS A 26 5.29 -45.12 15.45
C HIS A 26 3.92 -45.81 15.43
N LEU A 27 2.84 -45.08 15.70
CA LEU A 27 1.50 -45.65 15.85
C LEU A 27 0.74 -45.73 14.52
N MET A 28 0.93 -44.74 13.65
CA MET A 28 0.18 -44.60 12.40
C MET A 28 1.04 -44.86 11.15
N GLN A 29 2.36 -45.10 11.33
CA GLN A 29 3.30 -45.39 10.25
C GLN A 29 3.34 -44.31 9.15
N ALA A 30 3.05 -43.05 9.51
CA ALA A 30 3.16 -41.91 8.60
C ALA A 30 3.51 -40.61 9.35
N ALA A 31 3.81 -39.54 8.61
CA ALA A 31 3.91 -38.22 9.21
C ALA A 31 2.50 -37.66 9.52
N PRO A 32 2.28 -37.04 10.69
CA PRO A 32 0.98 -36.48 11.08
C PRO A 32 0.56 -35.25 10.27
N PHE A 33 1.51 -34.56 9.65
CA PHE A 33 1.28 -33.40 8.80
C PHE A 33 2.32 -33.35 7.67
N SER A 34 1.95 -32.77 6.52
CA SER A 34 2.87 -32.62 5.38
C SER A 34 3.71 -31.34 5.47
N THR A 35 3.18 -30.29 6.11
CA THR A 35 3.85 -28.98 6.25
C THR A 35 3.84 -28.48 7.70
N VAL A 36 4.92 -27.83 8.13
CA VAL A 36 4.99 -27.10 9.41
C VAL A 36 5.33 -25.64 9.15
N VAL A 37 4.44 -24.73 9.55
CA VAL A 37 4.65 -23.28 9.48
C VAL A 37 5.01 -22.79 10.87
N ILE A 38 6.24 -22.27 11.00
CA ILE A 38 6.74 -21.72 12.26
C ILE A 38 6.61 -20.19 12.22
N HIS A 39 5.76 -19.64 13.09
CA HIS A 39 5.64 -18.19 13.25
C HIS A 39 6.53 -17.67 14.39
N ALA A 40 6.90 -16.39 14.29
CA ALA A 40 7.69 -15.70 15.30
C ALA A 40 6.90 -15.43 16.58
N ARG A 41 7.60 -14.98 17.63
CA ARG A 41 6.98 -14.67 18.92
C ARG A 41 6.28 -13.31 18.83
N VAL A 42 5.13 -13.19 19.50
CA VAL A 42 4.49 -11.89 19.72
C VAL A 42 5.18 -11.20 20.91
N VAL A 43 5.63 -9.97 20.69
CA VAL A 43 6.31 -9.11 21.66
C VAL A 43 5.56 -7.79 21.80
N ASP A 44 5.85 -7.03 22.85
CA ASP A 44 5.26 -5.70 23.01
C ASP A 44 5.75 -4.70 21.93
N GLU A 45 5.26 -3.47 21.96
CA GLU A 45 5.64 -2.41 21.01
C GLU A 45 7.15 -2.09 21.01
N ARG A 46 7.85 -2.38 22.12
CA ARG A 46 9.29 -2.16 22.29
C ARG A 46 10.11 -3.40 21.95
N GLY A 47 9.49 -4.47 21.46
CA GLY A 47 10.17 -5.71 21.14
C GLY A 47 10.47 -6.61 22.34
N GLN A 48 9.94 -6.28 23.53
CA GLN A 48 10.20 -7.08 24.72
C GLN A 48 9.24 -8.26 24.80
N LYS A 49 9.77 -9.42 25.23
CA LYS A 49 8.95 -10.58 25.57
C LYS A 49 7.87 -10.15 26.59
N MET A 50 6.62 -10.38 26.23
CA MET A 50 5.48 -10.11 27.11
C MET A 50 5.52 -11.04 28.33
N SER A 51 5.37 -10.47 29.51
CA SER A 51 5.28 -11.24 30.76
C SER A 51 4.51 -10.48 31.83
N LYS A 52 3.77 -11.22 32.67
CA LYS A 52 3.00 -10.63 33.78
C LYS A 52 3.89 -9.83 34.74
N THR A 53 5.13 -10.28 34.97
CA THR A 53 6.08 -9.64 35.88
C THR A 53 6.60 -8.30 35.35
N ARG A 54 6.71 -8.13 34.03
CA ARG A 54 7.09 -6.86 33.40
C ARG A 54 5.92 -5.90 33.20
N GLY A 55 4.69 -6.37 33.39
CA GLY A 55 3.48 -5.56 33.20
C GLY A 55 3.22 -5.15 31.74
N ASN A 56 3.92 -5.76 30.78
CA ASN A 56 3.84 -5.44 29.35
C ASN A 56 2.97 -6.42 28.55
N VAL A 57 2.08 -7.16 29.22
CA VAL A 57 1.16 -8.09 28.55
C VAL A 57 0.07 -7.29 27.86
N VAL A 58 -0.05 -7.47 26.55
CA VAL A 58 -1.16 -6.93 25.76
C VAL A 58 -2.23 -8.00 25.62
N ASP A 59 -3.38 -7.79 26.24
CA ASP A 59 -4.54 -8.69 26.09
C ASP A 59 -5.17 -8.46 24.71
N PRO A 60 -5.24 -9.49 23.84
CA PRO A 60 -5.86 -9.36 22.53
C PRO A 60 -7.33 -8.93 22.61
N LEU A 61 -8.07 -9.32 23.66
CA LEU A 61 -9.47 -8.92 23.82
C LEU A 61 -9.59 -7.41 24.07
N THR A 62 -8.66 -6.82 24.82
CA THR A 62 -8.62 -5.37 25.02
C THR A 62 -8.39 -4.63 23.70
N LEU A 63 -7.52 -5.15 22.83
CA LEU A 63 -7.30 -4.57 21.50
C LEU A 63 -8.52 -4.77 20.58
N ILE A 64 -9.17 -5.93 20.66
CA ILE A 64 -10.39 -6.22 19.89
C ILE A 64 -11.51 -5.27 20.30
N ASP A 65 -11.72 -5.04 21.60
CA ASP A 65 -12.75 -4.14 22.11
C ASP A 65 -12.49 -2.68 21.68
N GLN A 66 -11.22 -2.26 21.61
CA GLN A 66 -10.85 -0.89 21.25
C GLN A 66 -10.85 -0.63 19.73
N PHE A 67 -10.41 -1.60 18.93
CA PHE A 67 -10.10 -1.38 17.51
C PHE A 67 -10.83 -2.32 16.55
N GLY A 68 -11.50 -3.36 17.06
CA GLY A 68 -12.20 -4.37 16.29
C GLY A 68 -11.34 -5.59 15.94
N THR A 69 -12.00 -6.74 15.79
CA THR A 69 -11.35 -8.03 15.51
C THR A 69 -10.53 -8.02 14.22
N ASP A 70 -11.06 -7.44 13.15
CA ASP A 70 -10.36 -7.40 11.86
C ASP A 70 -9.07 -6.58 11.92
N ALA A 71 -9.07 -5.47 12.66
CA ALA A 71 -7.88 -4.64 12.84
C ALA A 71 -6.76 -5.46 13.50
N VAL A 72 -7.08 -6.21 14.56
CA VAL A 72 -6.12 -7.08 15.25
C VAL A 72 -5.63 -8.21 14.33
N ARG A 73 -6.53 -8.87 13.60
CA ARG A 73 -6.19 -9.98 12.70
C ARG A 73 -5.26 -9.55 11.58
N ILE A 74 -5.57 -8.47 10.85
CA ILE A 74 -4.71 -8.00 9.76
C ILE A 74 -3.39 -7.44 10.31
N THR A 75 -3.38 -6.83 11.49
CA THR A 75 -2.12 -6.40 12.13
C THR A 75 -1.19 -7.58 12.35
N LEU A 76 -1.70 -8.69 12.89
CA LEU A 76 -0.93 -9.90 13.11
C LEU A 76 -0.46 -10.52 11.79
N ALA A 77 -1.33 -10.60 10.78
CA ALA A 77 -0.98 -11.12 9.47
C ALA A 77 0.15 -10.32 8.81
N MET A 78 0.02 -8.99 8.79
CA MET A 78 1.03 -8.07 8.25
C MET A 78 2.36 -8.15 9.00
N ALA A 79 2.31 -8.39 10.31
CA ALA A 79 3.49 -8.44 11.15
C ALA A 79 4.18 -9.82 11.17
N ALA A 80 3.54 -10.88 10.69
CA ALA A 80 4.02 -12.25 10.71
C ALA A 80 5.13 -12.55 9.67
N ALA A 81 5.99 -11.57 9.37
CA ALA A 81 7.14 -11.76 8.49
C ALA A 81 8.12 -12.78 9.10
N PRO A 82 8.71 -13.68 8.29
CA PRO A 82 9.68 -14.65 8.80
C PRO A 82 10.86 -13.98 9.53
N ASN A 83 11.34 -14.64 10.59
CA ASN A 83 12.54 -14.24 11.35
C ASN A 83 12.46 -12.87 12.04
N LYS A 84 11.28 -12.27 12.19
CA LYS A 84 11.07 -11.05 12.96
C LYS A 84 9.97 -11.25 13.98
N ASP A 85 10.24 -10.88 15.24
CA ASP A 85 9.22 -10.90 16.27
C ASP A 85 8.08 -9.93 15.92
N VAL A 86 6.86 -10.36 16.26
CA VAL A 86 5.63 -9.63 15.97
C VAL A 86 5.40 -8.59 17.06
N ARG A 87 5.87 -7.37 16.83
CA ARG A 87 5.60 -6.21 17.71
C ARG A 87 4.12 -5.85 17.66
N MET A 88 3.45 -5.91 18.81
CA MET A 88 2.03 -5.61 18.97
C MET A 88 1.79 -4.50 20.00
N GLY A 89 0.89 -3.60 19.63
CA GLY A 89 0.25 -2.69 20.57
C GLY A 89 -0.69 -1.68 19.90
N PRO A 90 -1.32 -0.80 20.69
CA PRO A 90 -2.45 0.01 20.26
C PRO A 90 -2.21 0.84 19.00
N ALA A 91 -1.05 1.50 18.88
CA ALA A 91 -0.79 2.42 17.76
C ALA A 91 -0.75 1.68 16.40
N ARG A 92 -0.19 0.47 16.39
CA ARG A 92 -0.14 -0.37 15.19
C ARG A 92 -1.52 -0.87 14.80
N VAL A 93 -2.32 -1.31 15.77
CA VAL A 93 -3.69 -1.82 15.53
C VAL A 93 -4.61 -0.68 15.08
N GLU A 94 -4.46 0.51 15.66
CA GLU A 94 -5.23 1.70 15.26
C GLU A 94 -5.05 2.02 13.78
N SER A 95 -3.83 1.91 13.25
CA SER A 95 -3.57 2.13 11.82
C SER A 95 -4.38 1.20 10.91
N TYR A 96 -4.59 -0.06 11.33
CA TYR A 96 -5.41 -1.02 10.58
C TYR A 96 -6.91 -0.90 10.88
N ARG A 97 -7.32 -0.32 12.01
CA ARG A 97 -8.70 0.15 12.20
C ARG A 97 -9.02 1.29 11.23
N ASN A 98 -8.06 2.19 10.98
CA ASN A 98 -8.21 3.25 9.98
C ASN A 98 -8.30 2.67 8.57
N PHE A 99 -7.58 1.58 8.27
CA PHE A 99 -7.75 0.84 7.03
C PHE A 99 -9.17 0.29 6.87
N ALA A 100 -9.72 -0.38 7.89
CA ALA A 100 -11.10 -0.86 7.86
C ALA A 100 -12.10 0.28 7.57
N THR A 101 -11.89 1.44 8.21
CA THR A 101 -12.67 2.66 7.97
C THR A 101 -12.55 3.14 6.51
N LYS A 102 -11.35 3.08 5.93
CA LYS A 102 -11.08 3.45 4.53
C LYS A 102 -11.84 2.55 3.56
N ILE A 103 -11.87 1.22 3.79
CA ILE A 103 -12.64 0.28 2.96
C ILE A 103 -14.14 0.56 3.05
N TRP A 104 -14.66 0.84 4.25
CA TRP A 104 -16.06 1.22 4.43
C TRP A 104 -16.40 2.50 3.64
N ASN A 105 -15.54 3.53 3.73
CA ASN A 105 -15.73 4.78 2.99
C ASN A 105 -15.67 4.57 1.47
N ALA A 106 -14.82 3.66 0.98
CA ALA A 106 -14.76 3.29 -0.42
C ALA A 106 -16.06 2.62 -0.89
N ALA A 107 -16.61 1.69 -0.11
CA ALA A 107 -17.91 1.08 -0.38
C ALA A 107 -19.04 2.12 -0.39
N ARG A 108 -19.05 3.06 0.57
CA ARG A 108 -20.00 4.18 0.60
C ARG A 108 -19.87 5.09 -0.61
N PHE A 109 -18.65 5.37 -1.07
CA PHE A 109 -18.44 6.12 -2.31
C PHE A 109 -19.05 5.39 -3.51
N CYS A 110 -18.80 4.08 -3.64
CA CYS A 110 -19.38 3.25 -4.70
C CYS A 110 -20.92 3.30 -4.66
N GLU A 111 -21.52 3.10 -3.49
CA GLU A 111 -22.97 3.18 -3.27
C GLU A 111 -23.55 4.54 -3.69
N MET A 112 -22.95 5.64 -3.22
CA MET A 112 -23.40 7.00 -3.56
C MET A 112 -23.33 7.32 -5.06
N ASN A 113 -22.44 6.66 -5.79
CA ASN A 113 -22.29 6.82 -7.24
C ASN A 113 -23.04 5.77 -8.05
N ALA A 114 -23.89 4.96 -7.42
CA ALA A 114 -24.61 3.85 -8.02
C ALA A 114 -23.68 2.84 -8.74
N CYS A 115 -22.47 2.63 -8.18
CA CYS A 115 -21.59 1.55 -8.59
C CYS A 115 -22.19 0.25 -8.03
N GLN A 116 -22.91 -0.47 -8.88
CA GLN A 116 -23.62 -1.69 -8.54
C GLN A 116 -23.21 -2.80 -9.49
N ARG A 117 -23.33 -4.03 -9.03
CA ARG A 117 -23.11 -5.20 -9.86
C ARG A 117 -24.10 -5.16 -11.03
N ALA A 118 -23.61 -5.47 -12.22
CA ALA A 118 -24.42 -5.48 -13.44
C ALA A 118 -24.52 -6.92 -13.98
N GLU A 119 -25.72 -7.30 -14.41
CA GLU A 119 -25.95 -8.61 -15.00
C GLU A 119 -25.12 -8.75 -16.30
N GLY A 120 -24.40 -9.87 -16.42
CA GLY A 120 -23.56 -10.13 -17.59
C GLY A 120 -22.31 -9.25 -17.73
N PHE A 121 -21.91 -8.49 -16.68
CA PHE A 121 -20.64 -7.76 -16.72
C PHE A 121 -19.46 -8.72 -16.91
N ASP A 122 -18.67 -8.47 -17.95
CA ASP A 122 -17.47 -9.24 -18.29
C ASP A 122 -16.22 -8.36 -18.09
N PRO A 123 -15.37 -8.66 -17.10
CA PRO A 123 -14.15 -7.90 -16.86
C PRO A 123 -13.11 -8.03 -17.99
N SER A 124 -13.32 -8.89 -18.99
CA SER A 124 -12.44 -8.97 -20.17
C SER A 124 -12.80 -7.99 -21.29
N GLN A 125 -13.95 -7.30 -21.21
CA GLN A 125 -14.44 -6.38 -22.26
C GLN A 125 -14.62 -4.88 -21.86
N PRO A 126 -13.89 -4.31 -20.89
CA PRO A 126 -13.94 -2.87 -20.63
C PRO A 126 -13.40 -2.02 -21.81
N ILE A 127 -14.04 -0.88 -22.08
CA ILE A 127 -13.69 0.09 -23.14
C ILE A 127 -12.93 1.29 -22.58
N GLU A 128 -13.20 1.73 -21.36
CA GLU A 128 -12.50 2.87 -20.75
C GLU A 128 -11.11 2.47 -20.26
N ALA A 129 -10.08 3.26 -20.59
CA ALA A 129 -8.69 2.95 -20.23
C ALA A 129 -8.49 2.77 -18.71
N VAL A 130 -9.19 3.57 -17.90
CA VAL A 130 -9.15 3.46 -16.42
C VAL A 130 -9.73 2.13 -15.93
N ASN A 131 -10.78 1.62 -16.59
CA ASN A 131 -11.43 0.36 -16.23
C ASN A 131 -10.56 -0.84 -16.64
N ARG A 132 -9.96 -0.79 -17.84
CA ARG A 132 -8.98 -1.81 -18.29
C ARG A 132 -7.78 -1.87 -17.36
N TRP A 133 -7.26 -0.71 -16.95
CA TRP A 133 -6.14 -0.62 -16.04
C TRP A 133 -6.45 -1.24 -14.68
N ILE A 134 -7.54 -0.86 -14.01
CA ILE A 134 -7.83 -1.41 -12.67
C ILE A 134 -8.07 -2.92 -12.69
N ILE A 135 -8.60 -3.46 -13.79
CA ILE A 135 -8.79 -4.91 -13.95
C ILE A 135 -7.44 -5.62 -14.07
N ALA A 136 -6.46 -5.04 -14.77
CA ALA A 136 -5.09 -5.56 -14.78
C ALA A 136 -4.44 -5.49 -13.38
N GLU A 137 -4.68 -4.42 -12.62
CA GLU A 137 -4.21 -4.30 -11.23
C GLU A 137 -4.85 -5.34 -10.29
N VAL A 138 -6.15 -5.64 -10.47
CA VAL A 138 -6.82 -6.74 -9.74
C VAL A 138 -6.13 -8.06 -10.04
N GLN A 139 -5.86 -8.36 -11.32
CA GLN A 139 -5.20 -9.60 -11.72
C GLN A 139 -3.83 -9.73 -11.03
N ALA A 140 -3.03 -8.67 -11.06
CA ALA A 140 -1.71 -8.65 -10.43
C ALA A 140 -1.79 -8.79 -8.90
N ALA A 141 -2.71 -8.07 -8.26
CA ALA A 141 -2.94 -8.17 -6.81
C ALA A 141 -3.39 -9.57 -6.40
N HIS A 142 -4.38 -10.13 -7.09
CA HIS A 142 -4.90 -11.47 -6.84
C HIS A 142 -3.81 -12.53 -6.98
N ALA A 143 -2.97 -12.44 -8.01
CA ALA A 143 -1.83 -13.35 -8.19
C ALA A 143 -0.84 -13.26 -7.02
N ARG A 144 -0.49 -12.06 -6.56
CA ARG A 144 0.40 -11.86 -5.40
C ARG A 144 -0.21 -12.39 -4.09
N VAL A 145 -1.50 -12.15 -3.86
CA VAL A 145 -2.21 -12.68 -2.69
C VAL A 145 -2.22 -14.20 -2.73
N THR A 146 -2.58 -14.79 -3.87
CA THR A 146 -2.62 -16.25 -4.08
C THR A 146 -1.24 -16.87 -3.82
N GLN A 147 -0.19 -16.32 -4.45
CA GLN A 147 1.19 -16.77 -4.24
C GLN A 147 1.61 -16.70 -2.77
N GLY A 148 1.27 -15.62 -2.08
CA GLY A 148 1.57 -15.48 -0.65
C GLY A 148 0.83 -16.51 0.21
N MET A 149 -0.44 -16.78 -0.09
CA MET A 149 -1.24 -17.79 0.61
C MET A 149 -0.68 -19.21 0.39
N GLU A 150 -0.38 -19.58 -0.86
CA GLU A 150 0.19 -20.89 -1.22
C GLU A 150 1.59 -21.11 -0.62
N ALA A 151 2.40 -20.05 -0.54
CA ALA A 151 3.74 -20.09 0.03
C ALA A 151 3.76 -19.97 1.57
N TYR A 152 2.61 -19.91 2.24
CA TYR A 152 2.48 -19.63 3.67
C TYR A 152 3.13 -18.30 4.12
N ARG A 153 3.25 -17.36 3.18
CA ARG A 153 3.74 -15.99 3.36
C ARG A 153 2.55 -15.06 3.57
N PHE A 154 1.81 -15.30 4.65
CA PHE A 154 0.57 -14.56 4.97
C PHE A 154 0.79 -13.06 5.11
N ASN A 155 1.98 -12.64 5.53
CA ASN A 155 2.36 -11.23 5.60
C ASN A 155 2.44 -10.59 4.20
N ASP A 156 2.99 -11.29 3.21
CA ASP A 156 3.10 -10.79 1.84
C ASP A 156 1.72 -10.77 1.18
N ALA A 157 0.88 -11.79 1.45
CA ALA A 157 -0.49 -11.84 0.98
C ALA A 157 -1.35 -10.70 1.55
N ALA A 158 -1.31 -10.48 2.87
CA ALA A 158 -2.02 -9.39 3.51
C ALA A 158 -1.54 -8.01 3.00
N ALA A 159 -0.22 -7.87 2.79
CA ALA A 159 0.35 -6.63 2.27
C ALA A 159 -0.09 -6.34 0.83
N ALA A 160 -0.12 -7.35 -0.04
CA ALA A 160 -0.60 -7.20 -1.40
C ALA A 160 -2.08 -6.81 -1.46
N ALA A 161 -2.93 -7.43 -0.62
CA ALA A 161 -4.35 -7.08 -0.54
C ALA A 161 -4.54 -5.65 0.00
N TYR A 162 -3.79 -5.26 1.03
CA TYR A 162 -3.78 -3.89 1.57
C TYR A 162 -3.36 -2.85 0.53
N GLU A 163 -2.22 -3.08 -0.14
CA GLU A 163 -1.65 -2.16 -1.12
C GLU A 163 -2.62 -1.93 -2.29
N PHE A 164 -3.20 -3.00 -2.83
CA PHE A 164 -4.19 -2.87 -3.88
C PHE A 164 -5.42 -2.09 -3.42
N SER A 165 -5.98 -2.45 -2.26
CA SER A 165 -7.23 -1.87 -1.78
C SER A 165 -7.08 -0.39 -1.43
N TRP A 166 -5.99 -0.02 -0.76
CA TRP A 166 -5.76 1.37 -0.34
C TRP A 166 -5.02 2.15 -1.43
N ASN A 167 -3.80 1.74 -1.77
CA ASN A 167 -2.88 2.54 -2.55
C ASN A 167 -3.18 2.55 -4.04
N VAL A 168 -3.96 1.59 -4.55
CA VAL A 168 -4.37 1.55 -5.97
C VAL A 168 -5.84 1.94 -6.10
N PHE A 169 -6.74 1.19 -5.48
CA PHE A 169 -8.18 1.41 -5.65
C PHE A 169 -8.63 2.72 -5.02
N CYS A 170 -8.38 2.92 -3.72
CA CYS A 170 -8.89 4.11 -3.04
C CYS A 170 -8.16 5.41 -3.42
N ASP A 171 -6.82 5.38 -3.50
CA ASP A 171 -6.03 6.60 -3.69
C ASP A 171 -6.00 7.07 -5.16
N TRP A 172 -6.18 6.15 -6.12
CA TRP A 172 -6.14 6.48 -7.55
C TRP A 172 -7.44 6.17 -8.27
N TYR A 173 -7.87 4.90 -8.31
CA TYR A 173 -8.99 4.50 -9.16
C TYR A 173 -10.27 5.28 -8.85
N LEU A 174 -10.65 5.38 -7.57
CA LEU A 174 -11.84 6.14 -7.16
C LEU A 174 -11.75 7.63 -7.52
N GLU A 175 -10.55 8.22 -7.55
CA GLU A 175 -10.35 9.60 -8.01
C GLU A 175 -10.42 9.72 -9.53
N PHE A 176 -9.87 8.73 -10.25
CA PHE A 176 -9.80 8.69 -11.70
C PHE A 176 -11.15 8.47 -12.37
N ILE A 177 -12.06 7.75 -11.71
CA ILE A 177 -13.41 7.51 -12.25
C ILE A 177 -14.39 8.65 -12.02
N LYS A 178 -14.11 9.60 -11.12
CA LYS A 178 -15.03 10.72 -10.82
C LYS A 178 -15.44 11.51 -12.07
N PRO A 179 -14.53 11.95 -12.97
CA PRO A 179 -14.91 12.64 -14.19
C PRO A 179 -15.77 11.78 -15.11
N VAL A 180 -15.49 10.48 -15.20
CA VAL A 180 -16.30 9.55 -16.00
C VAL A 180 -17.72 9.46 -15.45
N LEU A 181 -17.86 9.37 -14.11
CA LEU A 181 -19.15 9.29 -13.43
C LEU A 181 -19.97 10.58 -13.54
N THR A 182 -19.34 11.75 -13.61
CA THR A 182 -20.03 13.04 -13.69
C THR A 182 -20.31 13.48 -15.12
N GLU A 183 -19.32 13.36 -16.01
CA GLU A 183 -19.30 14.00 -17.34
C GLU A 183 -19.27 12.99 -18.49
N GLY A 184 -19.02 11.71 -18.21
CA GLY A 184 -18.95 10.66 -19.23
C GLY A 184 -20.28 10.37 -19.93
N SER A 185 -20.22 9.63 -21.04
CA SER A 185 -21.41 9.10 -21.70
C SER A 185 -22.13 8.11 -20.78
N GLU A 186 -23.42 7.86 -21.01
CA GLU A 186 -24.16 6.87 -20.21
C GLU A 186 -23.57 5.46 -20.31
N ALA A 187 -23.00 5.10 -21.46
CA ALA A 187 -22.27 3.85 -21.64
C ALA A 187 -21.00 3.79 -20.78
N ALA A 188 -20.19 4.85 -20.79
CA ALA A 188 -18.97 4.94 -19.99
C ALA A 188 -19.28 4.93 -18.48
N LYS A 189 -20.33 5.62 -18.05
CA LYS A 189 -20.82 5.60 -16.66
C LYS A 189 -21.26 4.21 -16.25
N ALA A 190 -22.06 3.53 -17.07
CA ALA A 190 -22.55 2.18 -16.79
C ALA A 190 -21.40 1.17 -16.66
N GLU A 191 -20.46 1.19 -17.61
CA GLU A 191 -19.26 0.35 -17.57
C GLU A 191 -18.43 0.62 -16.31
N THR A 192 -18.19 1.90 -15.98
CA THR A 192 -17.36 2.30 -14.84
C THR A 192 -18.01 1.93 -13.51
N ARG A 193 -19.33 2.07 -13.40
CA ARG A 193 -20.10 1.63 -12.22
C ARG A 193 -20.02 0.13 -12.02
N ALA A 194 -20.21 -0.65 -13.09
CA ALA A 194 -20.11 -2.10 -13.05
C ALA A 194 -18.68 -2.56 -12.71
N THR A 195 -17.68 -1.94 -13.33
CA THR A 195 -16.26 -2.21 -13.06
C THR A 195 -15.92 -1.90 -11.61
N ALA A 196 -16.29 -0.73 -11.08
CA ALA A 196 -16.02 -0.36 -9.70
C ALA A 196 -16.67 -1.32 -8.69
N ALA A 197 -17.90 -1.76 -8.95
CA ALA A 197 -18.57 -2.76 -8.12
C ALA A 197 -17.88 -4.12 -8.17
N TRP A 198 -17.47 -4.56 -9.37
CA TRP A 198 -16.72 -5.81 -9.53
C TRP A 198 -15.35 -5.75 -8.82
N VAL A 199 -14.61 -4.66 -8.95
CA VAL A 199 -13.32 -4.47 -8.26
C VAL A 199 -13.51 -4.48 -6.74
N LEU A 200 -14.58 -3.86 -6.23
CA LEU A 200 -14.90 -3.91 -4.80
C LEU A 200 -15.13 -5.34 -4.32
N ASP A 201 -15.84 -6.19 -5.09
CA ASP A 201 -15.99 -7.61 -4.76
C ASP A 201 -14.64 -8.33 -4.68
N GLN A 202 -13.70 -8.01 -5.58
CA GLN A 202 -12.36 -8.59 -5.56
C GLN A 202 -11.55 -8.15 -4.35
N ILE A 203 -11.70 -6.89 -3.91
CA ILE A 203 -11.10 -6.40 -2.68
C ILE A 203 -11.63 -7.16 -1.48
N LEU A 204 -12.96 -7.34 -1.38
CA LEU A 204 -13.57 -8.07 -0.28
C LEU A 204 -13.11 -9.53 -0.23
N LEU A 205 -13.06 -10.21 -1.38
CA LEU A 205 -12.52 -11.57 -1.52
C LEU A 205 -11.07 -11.68 -1.03
N MET A 206 -10.18 -10.82 -1.53
CA MET A 206 -8.76 -10.85 -1.16
C MET A 206 -8.51 -10.50 0.31
N LEU A 207 -9.34 -9.64 0.90
CA LEU A 207 -9.21 -9.25 2.31
C LEU A 207 -9.87 -10.25 3.28
N HIS A 208 -10.84 -11.05 2.83
CA HIS A 208 -11.64 -11.92 3.72
C HIS A 208 -10.82 -12.86 4.62
N PRO A 209 -9.73 -13.50 4.16
CA PRO A 209 -8.89 -14.33 5.03
C PRO A 209 -8.31 -13.58 6.24
N PHE A 210 -8.10 -12.26 6.09
CA PHE A 210 -7.47 -11.39 7.08
C PHE A 210 -8.48 -10.56 7.88
N MET A 211 -9.57 -10.15 7.24
CA MET A 211 -10.58 -9.23 7.78
C MET A 211 -12.02 -9.76 7.57
N PRO A 212 -12.37 -10.93 8.12
CA PRO A 212 -13.61 -11.62 7.78
C PRO A 212 -14.89 -10.86 8.16
N TYR A 213 -14.91 -10.07 9.23
CA TYR A 213 -16.18 -9.49 9.71
C TYR A 213 -16.64 -8.31 8.86
N ILE A 214 -15.78 -7.32 8.63
CA ILE A 214 -16.10 -6.15 7.81
C ILE A 214 -16.30 -6.54 6.35
N THR A 215 -15.53 -7.51 5.85
CA THR A 215 -15.67 -7.94 4.46
C THR A 215 -16.99 -8.68 4.24
N GLU A 216 -17.41 -9.54 5.17
CA GLU A 216 -18.71 -10.21 5.12
C GLU A 216 -19.87 -9.18 5.23
N GLU A 217 -19.77 -8.20 6.12
CA GLU A 217 -20.80 -7.17 6.25
C GLU A 217 -20.89 -6.28 5.00
N LEU A 218 -19.75 -5.86 4.42
CA LEU A 218 -19.74 -5.11 3.17
C LEU A 218 -20.23 -5.96 1.99
N TRP A 219 -19.93 -7.26 1.97
CA TRP A 219 -20.47 -8.22 1.01
C TRP A 219 -21.98 -8.42 1.17
N ARG A 220 -22.52 -8.26 2.37
CA ARG A 220 -23.98 -8.25 2.54
C ARG A 220 -24.57 -6.94 2.02
N VAL A 221 -24.08 -5.79 2.52
CA VAL A 221 -24.62 -4.44 2.22
C VAL A 221 -24.53 -4.09 0.74
N THR A 222 -23.36 -4.26 0.12
CA THR A 222 -23.19 -4.01 -1.34
C THR A 222 -23.93 -5.02 -2.21
N GLY A 223 -24.45 -6.09 -1.57
CA GLY A 223 -25.19 -7.18 -2.19
C GLY A 223 -26.68 -6.89 -2.34
N GLU A 224 -27.18 -5.91 -1.59
CA GLU A 224 -28.60 -5.53 -1.57
C GLU A 224 -29.05 -4.87 -2.88
N ALA A 225 -28.10 -4.36 -3.67
CA ALA A 225 -28.35 -3.78 -4.99
C ALA A 225 -27.63 -4.58 -6.10
N GLY A 226 -28.19 -4.50 -7.31
CA GLY A 226 -27.76 -5.30 -8.47
C GLY A 226 -28.19 -6.77 -8.38
N PRO A 227 -27.66 -7.65 -9.26
CA PRO A 227 -27.95 -9.09 -9.24
C PRO A 227 -27.62 -9.72 -7.88
N ALA A 228 -28.44 -10.62 -7.34
CA ALA A 228 -28.17 -11.21 -6.02
C ALA A 228 -26.84 -12.00 -5.97
N ARG A 229 -26.17 -12.01 -4.81
CA ARG A 229 -25.06 -12.94 -4.55
C ARG A 229 -25.62 -14.31 -4.18
N ALA A 230 -24.98 -15.37 -4.65
CA ALA A 230 -25.44 -16.74 -4.41
C ALA A 230 -25.14 -17.25 -2.99
N SER A 231 -24.12 -16.70 -2.34
CA SER A 231 -23.60 -17.18 -1.06
C SER A 231 -23.05 -16.05 -0.20
N MET A 232 -22.78 -16.39 1.08
CA MET A 232 -21.89 -15.60 1.94
C MET A 232 -20.49 -15.51 1.31
N LEU A 233 -19.73 -14.50 1.70
CA LEU A 233 -18.37 -14.29 1.21
C LEU A 233 -17.45 -15.44 1.61
N ILE A 234 -17.61 -15.98 2.82
CA ILE A 234 -16.84 -17.14 3.29
C ILE A 234 -16.99 -18.39 2.41
N GLU A 235 -18.08 -18.49 1.64
CA GLU A 235 -18.36 -19.60 0.71
C GLU A 235 -18.07 -19.23 -0.76
N ALA A 236 -17.70 -17.98 -1.02
CA ALA A 236 -17.44 -17.52 -2.38
C ALA A 236 -16.19 -18.19 -2.96
N GLN A 237 -16.22 -18.42 -4.27
CA GLN A 237 -15.09 -19.03 -4.96
C GLN A 237 -13.91 -18.06 -5.05
N TRP A 238 -12.71 -18.56 -4.78
CA TRP A 238 -11.48 -17.87 -5.12
C TRP A 238 -11.34 -17.84 -6.64
N GLY A 239 -11.34 -16.65 -7.23
CA GLY A 239 -11.35 -16.47 -8.68
C GLY A 239 -10.09 -17.00 -9.36
N ASP A 240 -10.19 -17.28 -10.66
CA ASP A 240 -9.02 -17.45 -11.53
C ASP A 240 -9.03 -16.35 -12.60
N TYR A 241 -8.15 -15.38 -12.43
CA TYR A 241 -7.99 -14.24 -13.35
C TYR A 241 -6.77 -14.40 -14.27
N SER A 242 -6.12 -15.56 -14.28
CA SER A 242 -4.95 -15.82 -15.14
C SER A 242 -5.26 -15.69 -16.63
N ARG A 243 -6.54 -15.77 -17.01
CA ARG A 243 -7.01 -15.64 -18.40
C ARG A 243 -7.35 -14.21 -18.82
N LEU A 244 -7.40 -13.25 -17.89
CA LEU A 244 -7.55 -11.84 -18.27
C LEU A 244 -6.27 -11.40 -18.98
N ALA A 245 -6.41 -10.84 -20.17
CA ALA A 245 -5.26 -10.39 -20.94
C ALA A 245 -4.63 -9.17 -20.26
N PRO A 246 -3.30 -9.14 -20.04
CA PRO A 246 -2.63 -7.94 -19.57
C PRO A 246 -2.85 -6.80 -20.58
N ASP A 247 -3.30 -5.65 -20.11
CA ASP A 247 -3.42 -4.46 -20.94
C ASP A 247 -2.22 -3.53 -20.72
N ALA A 248 -1.14 -3.79 -21.46
CA ALA A 248 0.07 -2.98 -21.41
C ALA A 248 -0.17 -1.52 -21.85
N ALA A 249 -1.16 -1.27 -22.71
CA ALA A 249 -1.45 0.08 -23.18
C ALA A 249 -2.14 0.91 -22.08
N ALA A 250 -3.21 0.36 -21.47
CA ALA A 250 -3.90 1.01 -20.37
C ALA A 250 -3.00 1.16 -19.13
N THR A 251 -2.20 0.13 -18.82
CA THR A 251 -1.22 0.17 -17.72
C THR A 251 -0.14 1.23 -17.97
N GLY A 252 0.37 1.32 -19.21
CA GLY A 252 1.34 2.35 -19.59
C GLY A 252 0.78 3.77 -19.45
N GLU A 253 -0.44 3.99 -19.95
CA GLU A 253 -1.14 5.26 -19.90
C GLU A 253 -1.47 5.71 -18.47
N MET A 254 -2.22 4.89 -17.72
CA MET A 254 -2.63 5.26 -16.36
C MET A 254 -1.42 5.30 -15.41
N GLY A 255 -0.45 4.40 -15.57
CA GLY A 255 0.80 4.43 -14.84
C GLY A 255 1.61 5.70 -15.11
N TRP A 256 1.60 6.22 -16.35
CA TRP A 256 2.23 7.51 -16.66
C TRP A 256 1.54 8.67 -15.94
N VAL A 257 0.20 8.71 -15.96
CA VAL A 257 -0.59 9.74 -15.26
C VAL A 257 -0.30 9.73 -13.75
N MET A 258 -0.29 8.55 -13.14
CA MET A 258 0.02 8.37 -11.71
C MET A 258 1.44 8.84 -11.37
N ARG A 259 2.44 8.45 -12.17
CA ARG A 259 3.83 8.89 -11.98
C ARG A 259 3.95 10.40 -12.09
N LEU A 260 3.36 11.01 -13.12
CA LEU A 260 3.38 12.46 -13.28
C LEU A 260 2.79 13.18 -12.06
N ILE A 261 1.60 12.78 -11.62
CA ILE A 261 0.95 13.40 -10.46
C ILE A 261 1.79 13.21 -9.19
N SER A 262 2.37 12.03 -9.01
CA SER A 262 3.21 11.71 -7.84
C SER A 262 4.48 12.54 -7.80
N GLU A 263 5.18 12.66 -8.93
CA GLU A 263 6.38 13.50 -9.07
C GLU A 263 6.06 14.99 -8.78
N VAL A 264 4.95 15.50 -9.32
CA VAL A 264 4.52 16.87 -9.01
C VAL A 264 4.24 17.04 -7.51
N ARG A 265 3.57 16.08 -6.86
CA ARG A 265 3.29 16.13 -5.42
C ARG A 265 4.56 16.03 -4.58
N SER A 266 5.53 15.20 -4.99
CA SER A 266 6.83 15.06 -4.35
C SER A 266 7.60 16.38 -4.43
N VAL A 267 7.73 16.98 -5.61
CA VAL A 267 8.37 18.30 -5.75
C VAL A 267 7.69 19.36 -4.89
N ARG A 268 6.35 19.40 -4.86
CA ARG A 268 5.63 20.36 -4.01
C ARG A 268 5.96 20.19 -2.52
N THR A 269 6.07 18.95 -2.06
CA THR A 269 6.39 18.64 -0.65
C THR A 269 7.84 19.00 -0.33
N GLU A 270 8.77 18.60 -1.20
CA GLU A 270 10.21 18.81 -1.03
C GLU A 270 10.62 20.29 -1.08
N THR A 271 9.90 21.07 -1.90
CA THR A 271 10.16 22.50 -2.08
C THR A 271 9.22 23.39 -1.23
N ASN A 272 8.45 22.80 -0.31
CA ASN A 272 7.51 23.51 0.57
C ASN A 272 6.51 24.42 -0.18
N VAL A 273 6.07 24.00 -1.37
CA VAL A 273 5.00 24.69 -2.08
C VAL A 273 3.71 24.59 -1.25
N PRO A 274 3.06 25.71 -0.91
CA PRO A 274 1.81 25.72 -0.18
C PRO A 274 0.76 24.82 -0.85
N ALA A 275 0.04 24.03 -0.05
CA ALA A 275 -0.89 23.02 -0.56
C ALA A 275 -1.99 23.57 -1.49
N ALA A 276 -2.36 24.84 -1.34
CA ALA A 276 -3.37 25.52 -2.17
C ALA A 276 -2.81 26.17 -3.44
N ALA A 277 -1.49 26.38 -3.53
CA ALA A 277 -0.88 27.04 -4.67
C ALA A 277 -1.00 26.18 -5.94
N LYS A 278 -1.38 26.81 -7.05
CA LYS A 278 -1.45 26.17 -8.35
C LYS A 278 -0.17 26.42 -9.14
N LEU A 279 0.39 25.38 -9.72
CA LEU A 279 1.64 25.44 -10.50
C LEU A 279 1.36 25.44 -12.01
N ARG A 280 2.32 25.90 -12.80
CA ARG A 280 2.28 25.77 -14.27
C ARG A 280 3.26 24.68 -14.69
N LEU A 281 2.81 23.79 -15.57
CA LEU A 281 3.58 22.64 -16.04
C LEU A 281 3.95 22.81 -17.51
N MET A 282 5.20 22.50 -17.85
CA MET A 282 5.65 22.37 -19.23
C MET A 282 6.20 20.95 -19.44
N LEU A 283 5.74 20.28 -20.50
CA LEU A 283 6.18 18.94 -20.86
C LEU A 283 7.07 19.03 -22.10
N LYS A 284 8.34 18.65 -21.97
CA LYS A 284 9.23 18.40 -23.09
C LYS A 284 9.22 16.91 -23.39
N THR A 285 8.63 16.55 -24.52
CA THR A 285 8.44 15.16 -24.96
C THR A 285 9.47 14.78 -26.02
N GLY A 286 9.85 13.50 -26.05
CA GLY A 286 10.55 12.90 -27.20
C GLY A 286 9.63 12.78 -28.43
N ALA A 287 10.21 12.74 -29.63
CA ALA A 287 9.48 12.76 -30.90
C ALA A 287 8.53 11.55 -31.13
N GLN A 288 8.74 10.44 -30.43
CA GLN A 288 7.93 9.21 -30.57
C GLN A 288 7.10 8.87 -29.31
N SER A 289 7.06 9.78 -28.32
CA SER A 289 6.39 9.52 -27.06
C SER A 289 4.88 9.82 -27.13
N GLN A 290 4.07 9.02 -26.40
CA GLN A 290 2.63 9.23 -26.24
C GLN A 290 2.29 10.27 -25.15
N ASP A 291 3.28 10.74 -24.39
CA ASP A 291 3.11 11.57 -23.20
C ASP A 291 2.33 12.86 -23.47
N ALA A 292 2.55 13.51 -24.61
CA ALA A 292 1.78 14.69 -25.00
C ALA A 292 0.28 14.38 -25.21
N ALA A 293 -0.02 13.23 -25.80
CA ALA A 293 -1.39 12.77 -26.00
C ALA A 293 -2.06 12.39 -24.68
N TRP A 294 -1.34 11.71 -23.78
CA TRP A 294 -1.84 11.37 -22.44
C TRP A 294 -2.05 12.61 -21.58
N LEU A 295 -1.14 13.59 -21.62
CA LEU A 295 -1.31 14.87 -20.92
C LEU A 295 -2.57 15.60 -21.40
N ALA A 296 -2.80 15.64 -22.72
CA ALA A 296 -3.97 16.29 -23.28
C ALA A 296 -5.28 15.56 -22.91
N ARG A 297 -5.29 14.23 -23.01
CA ARG A 297 -6.47 13.40 -22.70
C ARG A 297 -6.86 13.47 -21.22
N HIS A 298 -5.90 13.45 -20.31
CA HIS A 298 -6.13 13.43 -18.86
C HIS A 298 -5.93 14.80 -18.20
N ARG A 299 -5.96 15.89 -18.98
CA ARG A 299 -5.60 17.24 -18.53
C ARG A 299 -6.32 17.65 -17.26
N ASP A 300 -7.65 17.54 -17.24
CA ASP A 300 -8.46 18.03 -16.12
C ASP A 300 -8.23 17.21 -14.85
N LEU A 301 -8.04 15.89 -15.02
CA LEU A 301 -7.70 14.98 -13.93
C LEU A 301 -6.33 15.32 -13.33
N ILE A 302 -5.30 15.48 -14.18
CA ILE A 302 -3.95 15.85 -13.77
C ILE A 302 -3.96 17.22 -13.09
N HIS A 303 -4.63 18.22 -13.67
CA HIS A 303 -4.70 19.57 -13.10
C HIS A 303 -5.33 19.57 -11.72
N ARG A 304 -6.41 18.80 -11.52
CA ARG A 304 -7.08 18.68 -10.23
C ARG A 304 -6.17 18.01 -9.19
N LEU A 305 -5.62 16.85 -9.52
CA LEU A 305 -4.90 15.99 -8.57
C LEU A 305 -3.47 16.47 -8.28
N ALA A 306 -2.82 17.12 -9.23
CA ALA A 306 -1.49 17.72 -9.07
C ALA A 306 -1.53 19.23 -8.73
N ARG A 307 -2.73 19.83 -8.61
CA ARG A 307 -2.94 21.27 -8.35
C ARG A 307 -2.23 22.15 -9.37
N LEU A 308 -2.55 21.95 -10.65
CA LEU A 308 -2.02 22.79 -11.74
C LEU A 308 -3.03 23.85 -12.16
N GLU A 309 -2.51 24.99 -12.59
CA GLU A 309 -3.25 26.04 -13.28
C GLU A 309 -3.26 25.78 -14.79
N SER A 310 -2.12 25.37 -15.34
CA SER A 310 -1.97 25.09 -16.76
C SER A 310 -0.92 24.02 -17.02
N SER A 311 -1.03 23.39 -18.19
CA SER A 311 -0.04 22.47 -18.74
C SER A 311 0.12 22.71 -20.23
N ALA A 312 1.35 22.74 -20.73
CA ALA A 312 1.64 22.89 -22.15
C ALA A 312 2.78 21.96 -22.58
N VAL A 313 2.78 21.56 -23.85
CA VAL A 313 3.92 20.88 -24.47
C VAL A 313 4.89 21.94 -25.01
N ALA A 314 6.19 21.73 -24.82
CA ALA A 314 7.21 22.68 -25.25
C ALA A 314 8.47 21.99 -25.80
N GLU A 315 9.16 22.67 -26.73
CA GLU A 315 10.42 22.18 -27.31
C GLU A 315 11.60 22.31 -26.34
N SER A 316 11.55 23.31 -25.46
CA SER A 316 12.57 23.57 -24.45
C SER A 316 11.93 23.98 -23.13
N LEU A 317 12.65 23.71 -22.04
CA LEU A 317 12.24 24.08 -20.67
C LEU A 317 13.17 25.19 -20.16
N PRO A 318 12.64 26.28 -19.60
CA PRO A 318 13.46 27.29 -18.95
C PRO A 318 14.29 26.69 -17.79
N GLN A 319 15.52 27.17 -17.62
CA GLN A 319 16.38 26.75 -16.50
C GLN A 319 15.82 27.14 -15.13
N SER A 320 14.92 28.13 -15.07
CA SER A 320 14.27 28.56 -13.84
C SER A 320 13.19 27.60 -13.33
N MET A 321 12.77 26.61 -14.14
CA MET A 321 11.80 25.60 -13.72
C MET A 321 12.49 24.43 -13.05
N VAL A 322 11.84 23.85 -12.03
CA VAL A 322 12.28 22.57 -11.48
C VAL A 322 11.99 21.49 -12.53
N GLN A 323 13.04 20.77 -12.93
CA GLN A 323 12.94 19.76 -14.00
C GLN A 323 12.95 18.35 -13.42
N ILE A 324 12.03 17.52 -13.88
CA ILE A 324 11.86 16.14 -13.46
C ILE A 324 11.93 15.25 -14.70
N VAL A 325 12.69 14.17 -14.63
CA VAL A 325 12.72 13.17 -15.71
C VAL A 325 11.57 12.20 -15.53
N LEU A 326 10.71 12.10 -16.53
CA LEU A 326 9.57 11.17 -16.56
C LEU A 326 9.72 10.25 -17.77
N GLY A 327 10.43 9.13 -17.58
CA GLY A 327 10.77 8.22 -18.68
C GLY A 327 11.64 8.89 -19.74
N GLN A 328 11.09 9.06 -20.95
CA GLN A 328 11.78 9.74 -22.07
C GLN A 328 11.44 11.24 -22.18
N SER A 329 10.58 11.74 -21.29
CA SER A 329 10.17 13.14 -21.26
C SER A 329 10.78 13.87 -20.07
N VAL A 330 10.82 15.19 -20.15
CA VAL A 330 11.20 16.06 -19.05
C VAL A 330 10.03 16.97 -18.72
N VAL A 331 9.64 17.01 -17.45
CA VAL A 331 8.58 17.86 -16.91
C VAL A 331 9.24 19.06 -16.24
N GLY A 332 8.91 20.27 -16.68
CA GLY A 332 9.26 21.51 -16.01
C GLY A 332 8.10 22.02 -15.17
N LEU A 333 8.36 22.31 -13.91
CA LEU A 333 7.41 22.96 -13.00
C LEU A 333 7.85 24.39 -12.72
N ASP A 334 6.97 25.33 -13.07
CA ASP A 334 7.12 26.72 -12.70
C ASP A 334 6.54 26.94 -11.31
N LEU A 335 7.41 27.20 -10.34
CA LEU A 335 7.02 27.49 -8.96
C LEU A 335 6.49 28.91 -8.76
N GLY A 336 6.46 29.75 -9.80
CA GLY A 336 5.69 31.00 -9.84
C GLY A 336 6.05 32.04 -8.77
N GLY A 337 7.25 31.98 -8.19
CA GLY A 337 7.64 32.82 -7.05
C GLY A 337 6.89 32.49 -5.74
N VAL A 338 6.11 31.41 -5.71
CA VAL A 338 5.39 30.93 -4.53
C VAL A 338 6.36 30.44 -3.45
N VAL A 339 7.56 30.05 -3.87
CA VAL A 339 8.67 29.63 -3.02
C VAL A 339 9.90 30.47 -3.35
N ASP A 340 10.53 31.03 -2.32
CA ASP A 340 11.86 31.62 -2.42
C ASP A 340 12.90 30.50 -2.45
N LEU A 341 13.36 30.16 -3.66
CA LEU A 341 14.28 29.05 -3.88
C LEU A 341 15.62 29.22 -3.16
N ASP A 342 16.13 30.44 -3.02
CA ASP A 342 17.41 30.69 -2.35
C ASP A 342 17.28 30.51 -0.83
N LYS A 343 16.17 30.99 -0.27
CA LYS A 343 15.82 30.72 1.12
C LYS A 343 15.61 29.23 1.37
N GLU A 344 14.98 28.52 0.43
CA GLU A 344 14.72 27.10 0.55
C GLU A 344 15.99 26.25 0.45
N ARG A 345 16.89 26.56 -0.49
CA ARG A 345 18.24 25.97 -0.54
C ARG A 345 18.99 26.16 0.78
N THR A 346 18.91 27.37 1.35
CA THR A 346 19.55 27.67 2.64
C THR A 346 18.94 26.85 3.78
N ARG A 347 17.61 26.70 3.80
CA ARG A 347 16.90 25.87 4.79
C ARG A 347 17.31 24.40 4.68
N LEU A 348 17.28 23.82 3.47
CA LEU A 348 17.63 22.43 3.22
C LEU A 348 19.07 22.12 3.62
N ARG A 349 20.04 22.98 3.27
CA ARG A 349 21.43 22.84 3.71
C ARG A 349 21.55 22.80 5.24
N LYS A 350 20.85 23.69 5.94
CA LYS A 350 20.85 23.73 7.41
C LYS A 350 20.24 22.46 8.02
N GLU A 351 19.20 21.89 7.41
CA GLU A 351 18.60 20.64 7.89
C GLU A 351 19.51 19.43 7.61
N ILE A 352 20.19 19.40 6.47
CA ILE A 352 21.22 18.40 6.16
C ILE A 352 22.35 18.47 7.18
N ASP A 353 22.87 19.67 7.48
CA ASP A 353 23.94 19.87 8.48
C ASP A 353 23.49 19.38 9.87
N LYS A 354 22.22 19.59 10.24
CA LYS A 354 21.65 19.09 11.49
C LYS A 354 21.58 17.57 11.51
N ALA A 355 21.12 16.95 10.41
CA ALA A 355 21.04 15.50 10.27
C ALA A 355 22.43 14.86 10.32
N ASP A 356 23.42 15.44 9.63
CA ASP A 356 24.81 14.99 9.69
C ASP A 356 25.41 15.13 11.10
N GLY A 357 25.08 16.21 11.81
CA GLY A 357 25.46 16.39 13.21
C GLY A 357 24.82 15.36 14.15
N GLU A 358 23.58 14.92 13.89
CA GLU A 358 22.92 13.85 14.65
C GLU A 358 23.51 12.48 14.33
N LEU A 359 23.74 12.18 13.04
CA LEU A 359 24.42 10.96 12.60
C LEU A 359 25.80 10.83 13.22
N GLY A 360 26.59 11.91 13.24
CA GLY A 360 27.91 11.91 13.87
C GLY A 360 27.86 11.55 15.36
N LYS A 361 26.83 11.98 16.09
CA LYS A 361 26.64 11.61 17.51
C LYS A 361 26.23 10.14 17.68
N ILE A 362 25.36 9.63 16.81
CA ILE A 362 24.89 8.25 16.85
C ILE A 362 26.04 7.30 16.47
N ASP A 363 26.74 7.59 15.38
CA ASP A 363 27.90 6.82 14.91
C ASP A 363 29.02 6.81 15.95
N ALA A 364 29.27 7.93 16.64
CA ALA A 364 30.26 7.96 17.72
C ALA A 364 29.89 7.02 18.89
N LYS A 365 28.60 6.87 19.21
CA LYS A 365 28.15 5.91 20.23
C LYS A 365 28.25 4.46 19.73
N LEU A 366 27.75 4.19 18.53
CA LEU A 366 27.71 2.83 17.96
C LEU A 366 29.11 2.30 17.62
N ASN A 367 30.07 3.16 17.28
CA ASN A 367 31.47 2.79 17.06
C ASN A 367 32.29 2.67 18.36
N ASN A 368 31.74 3.06 19.52
CA ASN A 368 32.43 2.91 20.80
C ASN A 368 32.26 1.47 21.33
N PRO A 369 33.32 0.63 21.35
CA PRO A 369 33.19 -0.77 21.77
C PRO A 369 32.75 -0.93 23.22
N SER A 370 33.08 0.05 24.09
CA SER A 370 32.64 0.05 25.48
C SER A 370 31.15 0.39 25.62
N PHE A 371 30.56 1.11 24.69
CA PHE A 371 29.12 1.37 24.70
C PHE A 371 28.37 0.12 24.23
N VAL A 372 28.74 -0.43 23.07
CA VAL A 372 28.08 -1.61 22.48
C VAL A 372 28.13 -2.83 23.41
N SER A 373 29.24 -3.03 24.14
CA SER A 373 29.39 -4.16 25.06
C SER A 373 28.74 -3.99 26.43
N ARG A 374 28.48 -2.75 26.87
CA ARG A 374 27.95 -2.46 28.22
C ARG A 374 26.52 -1.95 28.25
N ALA A 375 26.06 -1.34 27.16
CA ALA A 375 24.68 -0.90 27.03
C ALA A 375 23.77 -2.13 26.91
N ALA A 376 22.53 -2.00 27.38
CA ALA A 376 21.52 -3.00 27.11
C ALA A 376 21.31 -3.12 25.59
N GLU A 377 21.10 -4.33 25.10
CA GLU A 377 20.89 -4.63 23.67
C GLU A 377 19.79 -3.75 23.05
N GLU A 378 18.71 -3.49 23.80
CA GLU A 378 17.62 -2.57 23.43
C GLU A 378 18.11 -1.15 23.11
N VAL A 379 19.02 -0.61 23.93
CA VAL A 379 19.55 0.74 23.73
C VAL A 379 20.46 0.78 22.48
N VAL A 380 21.17 -0.32 22.19
CA VAL A 380 22.00 -0.41 20.98
C VAL A 380 21.10 -0.49 19.74
N GLU A 381 20.06 -1.33 19.77
CA GLU A 381 19.09 -1.44 18.68
C GLU A 381 18.31 -0.14 18.46
N GLU A 382 17.88 0.56 19.52
CA GLU A 382 17.23 1.88 19.40
C GLU A 382 18.14 2.90 18.71
N GLN A 383 19.44 2.91 19.03
CA GLN A 383 20.40 3.78 18.34
C GLN A 383 20.60 3.38 16.87
N ARG A 384 20.52 2.08 16.53
CA ARG A 384 20.58 1.60 15.14
C ARG A 384 19.34 2.01 14.35
N GLU A 385 18.15 1.77 14.90
CA GLU A 385 16.88 2.20 14.29
C GLU A 385 16.87 3.71 14.06
N ARG A 386 17.25 4.50 15.07
CA ARG A 386 17.34 5.96 14.93
C ARG A 386 18.36 6.41 13.91
N ARG A 387 19.47 5.68 13.75
CA ARG A 387 20.47 5.96 12.70
C ARG A 387 19.85 5.81 11.31
N ASP A 388 19.11 4.74 11.10
CA ASP A 388 18.47 4.44 9.81
C ASP A 388 17.40 5.48 9.48
N GLU A 389 16.60 5.91 10.46
CA GLU A 389 15.63 7.01 10.30
C GLU A 389 16.30 8.33 9.88
N VAL A 390 17.40 8.71 10.55
CA VAL A 390 18.11 9.95 10.22
C VAL A 390 18.81 9.86 8.86
N LEU A 391 19.32 8.68 8.47
CA LEU A 391 19.87 8.45 7.14
C LEU A 391 18.82 8.62 6.04
N GLU A 392 17.63 8.04 6.23
CA GLU A 392 16.52 8.17 5.29
C GLU A 392 16.06 9.63 5.17
N MET A 393 15.96 10.34 6.30
CA MET A 393 15.65 11.77 6.33
C MET A 393 16.70 12.59 5.57
N ARG A 394 18.00 12.36 5.83
CA ARG A 394 19.08 13.07 5.14
C ARG A 394 19.06 12.81 3.63
N ALA A 395 18.80 11.57 3.22
CA ALA A 395 18.69 11.22 1.80
C ALA A 395 17.59 12.03 1.11
N LYS A 396 16.40 12.12 1.71
CA LYS A 396 15.28 12.94 1.21
C LYS A 396 15.64 14.42 1.12
N LEU A 397 16.28 14.98 2.14
CA LEU A 397 16.71 16.38 2.14
C LEU A 397 17.76 16.66 1.05
N THR A 398 18.68 15.72 0.83
CA THR A 398 19.73 15.84 -0.18
C THR A 398 19.14 15.78 -1.59
N GLU A 399 18.18 14.89 -1.83
CA GLU A 399 17.46 14.81 -3.10
C GLU A 399 16.67 16.09 -3.38
N ALA A 400 15.96 16.61 -2.36
CA ALA A 400 15.24 17.89 -2.45
C ALA A 400 16.18 19.05 -2.82
N LEU A 401 17.36 19.12 -2.21
CA LEU A 401 18.35 20.13 -2.53
C LEU A 401 18.86 20.00 -3.97
N ALA A 402 19.16 18.78 -4.42
CA ALA A 402 19.63 18.52 -5.79
C ALA A 402 18.58 18.93 -6.86
N ARG A 403 17.29 18.77 -6.56
CA ARG A 403 16.18 19.17 -7.45
C ARG A 403 16.06 20.68 -7.62
N LEU A 404 16.59 21.47 -6.70
CA LEU A 404 16.61 22.92 -6.79
C LEU A 404 17.80 23.46 -7.61
N GLY A 405 18.71 22.61 -8.12
CA GLY A 405 19.98 23.04 -8.71
C GLY A 405 20.94 23.61 -7.67
#